data_AF-A0A976H033-F1
#
_entry.id   AF-A0A976H033-F1
#
_cell.length_a   1.000
_cell.length_b   1.000
_cell.length_c   1.000
_cell.angle_alpha   90.00
_cell.angle_beta   90.00
_cell.angle_gamma   90.00
#
_symmetry.space_group_name_H-M   'P 1'
#
loop_
_entity.id
_entity.type
_entity.pdbx_description
1 polymer ?
#
loop_
_entity_poly.entity_id
_entity_poly.type
_entity_poly.pdbx_seq_one_letter_code
_entity_poly.pdbx_strand_id
1 'polypeptide(L)'
;MRQSSTTSSPNPSAKSVSASRSWTDSVVRLPRFEEKNEPKDFPQAARKIIDACKRLGHFHVGCNDHLLMTLHIRQLFAVAVATLLIGSVSAQETKIKIATVDMALLFKEYYKTGIAQQEINVERARIQKDNNEKLTSIRQIESDIRTLKQQSEDPSLSDQKKSQIYKDYQAKYQEGIQLDKERREFLGRKDKALNEKMVQRMRGILDEIRKLVEERAKAESYDYVFDKSGMSTSQVPFLLYTKDATEITSSLLKDLNKDAPADSGDKEEEAPAKAE
;
A
#
# COMPACT_ATOMS: atom_id res chain seq x y z
N MET A 1 60.53 23.94 -23.07
CA MET A 1 60.24 23.20 -24.33
C MET A 1 59.91 21.76 -23.94
N ARG A 2 58.74 21.26 -24.35
CA ARG A 2 58.21 19.88 -24.24
C ARG A 2 57.93 19.35 -22.82
N GLN A 3 56.86 18.62 -22.56
CA GLN A 3 55.52 18.50 -23.14
C GLN A 3 54.68 17.77 -22.07
N SER A 4 53.47 18.25 -21.87
CA SER A 4 52.40 17.66 -21.05
C SER A 4 51.99 16.27 -21.55
N SER A 5 51.72 15.33 -20.64
CA SER A 5 50.86 14.18 -20.93
C SER A 5 49.89 13.95 -19.78
N THR A 6 48.65 14.37 -20.03
CA THR A 6 47.43 13.98 -19.36
C THR A 6 47.08 12.55 -19.77
N THR A 7 46.85 11.67 -18.79
CA THR A 7 46.29 10.34 -19.04
C THR A 7 44.83 10.33 -18.59
N SER A 8 43.93 10.28 -19.58
CA SER A 8 42.50 10.05 -19.40
C SER A 8 42.24 8.56 -19.19
N SER A 9 41.54 8.22 -18.12
CA SER A 9 41.07 6.87 -17.84
C SER A 9 39.78 6.58 -18.62
N PRO A 10 39.66 5.47 -19.37
CA PRO A 10 38.43 5.11 -20.05
C PRO A 10 37.46 4.33 -19.13
N ASN A 11 36.21 4.75 -19.14
CA ASN A 11 35.02 4.11 -18.56
C ASN A 11 34.67 2.82 -19.33
N PRO A 12 34.54 1.64 -18.65
CA PRO A 12 34.03 0.44 -19.29
C PRO A 12 32.75 -0.06 -18.59
N SER A 13 31.57 0.15 -19.18
CA SER A 13 30.47 -0.84 -19.15
C SER A 13 29.26 -0.37 -19.96
N ALA A 14 29.35 -0.52 -21.28
CA ALA A 14 28.18 -0.63 -22.14
C ALA A 14 28.39 -1.83 -23.05
N LYS A 15 27.79 -2.97 -22.70
CA LYS A 15 27.51 -4.12 -23.58
C LYS A 15 26.82 -5.25 -22.79
N SER A 16 25.51 -5.38 -22.97
CA SER A 16 24.84 -6.68 -23.09
C SER A 16 23.56 -6.41 -23.90
N VAL A 17 23.61 -6.62 -25.22
CA VAL A 17 23.24 -7.86 -25.90
C VAL A 17 21.75 -8.15 -25.75
N SER A 18 21.02 -7.70 -26.76
CA SER A 18 19.71 -8.16 -27.17
C SER A 18 19.68 -9.69 -27.31
N ALA A 19 18.77 -10.33 -26.60
CA ALA A 19 18.33 -11.69 -26.89
C ALA A 19 16.81 -11.72 -26.85
N SER A 20 16.19 -11.40 -28.00
CA SER A 20 14.84 -11.82 -28.32
C SER A 20 14.82 -13.35 -28.37
N ARG A 21 14.19 -13.99 -27.37
CA ARG A 21 13.80 -15.38 -27.45
C ARG A 21 12.30 -15.48 -27.32
N SER A 22 11.70 -15.79 -28.46
CA SER A 22 10.32 -16.22 -28.67
C SER A 22 9.91 -17.27 -27.64
N TRP A 23 8.95 -16.92 -26.79
CA TRP A 23 8.18 -17.87 -26.00
C TRP A 23 6.97 -18.31 -26.82
N THR A 24 7.22 -19.23 -27.75
CA THR A 24 6.17 -20.02 -28.43
C THR A 24 6.67 -21.45 -28.49
N ASP A 25 6.55 -22.17 -27.37
CA ASP A 25 6.27 -23.60 -27.38
C ASP A 25 6.14 -24.11 -25.94
N SER A 26 4.90 -24.20 -25.48
CA SER A 26 4.48 -25.09 -24.40
C SER A 26 2.97 -25.24 -24.48
N VAL A 27 2.55 -26.00 -25.50
CA VAL A 27 1.20 -26.56 -25.59
C VAL A 27 1.05 -27.55 -24.44
N VAL A 28 0.51 -27.08 -23.32
CA VAL A 28 -0.03 -27.96 -22.28
C VAL A 28 -1.31 -28.56 -22.83
N ARG A 29 -1.20 -29.83 -23.24
CA ARG A 29 -2.31 -30.71 -23.59
C ARG A 29 -3.20 -30.88 -22.37
N LEU A 30 -4.28 -30.11 -22.29
CA LEU A 30 -5.34 -30.30 -21.30
C LEU A 30 -5.96 -31.70 -21.48
N PRO A 31 -6.17 -32.48 -20.42
CA PRO A 31 -6.97 -33.70 -20.51
C PRO A 31 -8.41 -33.34 -20.90
N ARG A 32 -8.91 -34.05 -21.91
CA ARG A 32 -10.30 -34.05 -22.36
C ARG A 32 -11.20 -34.39 -21.17
N PHE A 33 -11.93 -33.40 -20.67
CA PHE A 33 -12.97 -33.59 -19.67
C PHE A 33 -14.06 -34.46 -20.28
N GLU A 34 -14.19 -35.68 -19.77
CA GLU A 34 -15.24 -36.62 -20.14
C GLU A 34 -16.54 -36.11 -19.50
N GLU A 35 -17.47 -35.66 -20.34
CA GLU A 35 -18.81 -35.22 -19.95
C GLU A 35 -19.63 -36.42 -19.48
N LYS A 36 -19.52 -36.73 -18.18
CA LYS A 36 -20.45 -37.62 -17.48
C LYS A 36 -20.92 -36.89 -16.24
N ASN A 37 -22.09 -36.26 -16.35
CA ASN A 37 -23.08 -36.11 -15.29
C ASN A 37 -24.36 -35.50 -15.88
N GLU A 38 -25.12 -36.32 -16.61
CA GLU A 38 -26.56 -36.11 -16.71
C GLU A 38 -27.17 -36.27 -15.31
N PRO A 39 -28.06 -35.36 -14.86
CA PRO A 39 -28.90 -35.64 -13.70
C PRO A 39 -29.95 -36.68 -14.08
N LYS A 40 -29.58 -37.96 -13.96
CA LYS A 40 -30.52 -39.07 -13.89
C LYS A 40 -31.10 -39.10 -12.49
N ASP A 41 -32.19 -38.36 -12.28
CA ASP A 41 -33.21 -38.68 -11.29
C ASP A 41 -34.40 -37.74 -11.45
N PHE A 42 -35.25 -38.07 -12.42
CA PHE A 42 -36.66 -37.66 -12.36
C PHE A 42 -37.28 -38.48 -11.20
N PRO A 43 -37.85 -37.86 -10.16
CA PRO A 43 -38.39 -38.63 -9.05
C PRO A 43 -39.50 -39.55 -9.56
N GLN A 44 -39.37 -40.86 -9.29
CA GLN A 44 -40.38 -41.88 -9.60
C GLN A 44 -41.78 -41.58 -8.99
N ALA A 45 -41.87 -40.57 -8.13
CA ALA A 45 -43.12 -40.01 -7.60
C ALA A 45 -43.96 -39.27 -8.67
N ALA A 46 -43.36 -38.70 -9.72
CA ALA A 46 -44.10 -37.94 -10.74
C ALA A 46 -44.81 -38.82 -11.79
N ARG A 47 -44.36 -40.07 -11.99
CA ARG A 47 -45.03 -41.02 -12.90
C ARG A 47 -46.27 -41.67 -12.28
N LYS A 48 -46.29 -41.86 -10.95
CA LYS A 48 -47.45 -42.43 -10.24
C LYS A 48 -48.66 -41.50 -10.21
N ILE A 49 -48.46 -40.19 -10.27
CA ILE A 49 -49.54 -39.19 -10.25
C ILE A 49 -50.23 -39.07 -11.61
N ILE A 50 -49.51 -39.27 -12.72
CA ILE A 50 -50.09 -39.26 -14.08
C ILE A 50 -50.85 -40.56 -14.39
N ASP A 51 -50.37 -41.72 -13.93
CA ASP A 51 -51.05 -43.01 -14.12
C ASP A 51 -52.29 -43.19 -13.22
N ALA A 52 -52.33 -42.54 -12.05
CA ALA A 52 -53.52 -42.52 -11.19
C ALA A 52 -54.70 -41.74 -11.82
N CYS A 53 -54.42 -40.73 -12.65
CA CYS A 53 -55.45 -39.94 -13.34
C CYS A 53 -56.05 -40.64 -14.59
N LYS A 54 -55.41 -41.68 -15.12
CA LYS A 54 -55.93 -42.47 -16.27
C LYS A 54 -56.77 -43.70 -15.88
N ARG A 55 -56.85 -44.08 -14.60
CA ARG A 55 -57.63 -45.24 -14.11
C ARG A 55 -58.95 -44.90 -13.42
N LEU A 56 -59.43 -43.66 -13.50
CA LEU A 56 -60.70 -43.21 -12.90
C LEU A 56 -61.76 -42.86 -13.95
N GLY A 57 -61.80 -43.61 -15.05
CA GLY A 57 -62.71 -43.36 -16.16
C GLY A 57 -63.49 -44.60 -16.59
N HIS A 58 -64.21 -45.26 -15.68
CA HIS A 58 -65.34 -46.14 -16.02
C HIS A 58 -66.19 -46.39 -14.77
N PHE A 59 -67.32 -45.69 -14.64
CA PHE A 59 -68.46 -46.19 -13.86
C PHE A 59 -69.75 -45.63 -14.47
N HIS A 60 -70.63 -46.53 -14.89
CA HIS A 60 -71.95 -46.21 -15.42
C HIS A 60 -73.01 -46.63 -14.39
N VAL A 61 -74.03 -45.78 -14.28
CA VAL A 61 -75.36 -45.95 -13.65
C VAL A 61 -75.48 -45.92 -12.13
N GLY A 62 -76.34 -45.01 -11.64
CA GLY A 62 -77.11 -45.24 -10.41
C GLY A 62 -77.54 -43.98 -9.63
N CYS A 63 -78.71 -43.43 -9.96
CA CYS A 63 -79.68 -42.63 -9.19
C CYS A 63 -79.29 -41.83 -7.91
N ASN A 64 -79.84 -40.60 -7.90
CA ASN A 64 -80.40 -39.77 -6.82
C ASN A 64 -79.49 -38.93 -5.89
N ASP A 65 -79.69 -37.61 -6.03
CA ASP A 65 -79.71 -36.56 -4.99
C ASP A 65 -78.49 -36.36 -4.09
N HIS A 66 -77.35 -35.92 -4.64
CA HIS A 66 -76.27 -35.30 -3.83
C HIS A 66 -75.27 -34.41 -4.62
N LEU A 67 -75.69 -33.78 -5.72
CA LEU A 67 -74.78 -33.20 -6.72
C LEU A 67 -74.22 -31.79 -6.40
N LEU A 68 -74.76 -31.05 -5.43
CA LEU A 68 -74.33 -29.65 -5.20
C LEU A 68 -73.12 -29.49 -4.25
N MET A 69 -72.92 -30.40 -3.29
CA MET A 69 -71.95 -30.17 -2.19
C MET A 69 -70.50 -30.57 -2.52
N THR A 70 -70.30 -31.51 -3.44
CA THR A 70 -68.97 -32.02 -3.84
C THR A 70 -68.25 -31.15 -4.87
N LEU A 71 -68.99 -30.30 -5.59
CA LEU A 71 -68.43 -29.36 -6.58
C LEU A 71 -67.71 -28.19 -5.90
N HIS A 72 -68.27 -27.67 -4.80
CA HIS A 72 -67.68 -26.58 -4.02
C HIS A 72 -66.41 -26.99 -3.28
N ILE A 73 -66.31 -28.23 -2.78
CA ILE A 73 -65.13 -28.73 -2.07
C ILE A 73 -63.92 -28.86 -3.03
N ARG A 74 -64.13 -29.25 -4.29
CA ARG A 74 -63.06 -29.30 -5.32
C ARG A 74 -62.61 -27.90 -5.76
N GLN A 75 -63.52 -26.94 -5.82
CA GLN A 75 -63.20 -25.54 -6.11
C GLN A 75 -62.41 -24.88 -4.98
N LEU A 76 -62.76 -25.16 -3.72
CA LEU A 76 -62.04 -24.64 -2.55
C LEU A 76 -60.62 -25.25 -2.43
N PHE A 77 -60.44 -26.53 -2.75
CA PHE A 77 -59.11 -27.15 -2.80
C PHE A 77 -58.23 -26.59 -3.92
N ALA A 78 -58.80 -26.30 -5.10
CA ALA A 78 -58.07 -25.70 -6.22
C ALA A 78 -57.63 -24.25 -5.91
N VAL A 79 -58.48 -23.47 -5.21
CA VAL A 79 -58.14 -22.11 -4.77
C VAL A 79 -57.06 -22.12 -3.67
N ALA A 80 -57.10 -23.09 -2.75
CA ALA A 80 -56.10 -23.24 -1.69
C ALA A 80 -54.72 -23.69 -2.20
N VAL A 81 -54.67 -24.52 -3.26
CA VAL A 81 -53.40 -24.89 -3.91
C VAL A 81 -52.87 -23.76 -4.82
N ALA A 82 -53.76 -22.97 -5.44
CA ALA A 82 -53.37 -21.81 -6.24
C ALA A 82 -52.83 -20.63 -5.39
N THR A 83 -53.27 -20.48 -4.15
CA THR A 83 -52.73 -19.45 -3.23
C THR A 83 -51.35 -19.80 -2.66
N LEU A 84 -50.98 -21.09 -2.62
CA LEU A 84 -49.65 -21.52 -2.17
C LEU A 84 -48.53 -21.28 -3.22
N LEU A 85 -48.88 -21.03 -4.48
CA LEU A 85 -47.93 -20.81 -5.59
C LEU A 85 -47.62 -19.33 -5.86
N ILE A 86 -48.26 -18.39 -5.14
CA ILE A 86 -48.00 -16.94 -5.25
C ILE A 86 -46.88 -16.50 -4.28
N GLY A 87 -46.42 -17.39 -3.39
CA GLY A 87 -45.21 -17.22 -2.60
C GLY A 87 -43.93 -17.39 -3.42
N SER A 88 -43.84 -16.74 -4.59
CA SER A 88 -42.56 -16.47 -5.22
C SER A 88 -41.79 -15.60 -4.24
N VAL A 89 -40.88 -16.21 -3.48
CA VAL A 89 -39.76 -15.50 -2.89
C VAL A 89 -39.08 -14.79 -4.05
N SER A 90 -39.41 -13.51 -4.24
CA SER A 90 -38.52 -12.62 -4.97
C SER A 90 -37.21 -12.72 -4.22
N ALA A 91 -36.26 -13.45 -4.80
CA ALA A 91 -34.88 -13.33 -4.41
C ALA A 91 -34.58 -11.83 -4.51
N GLN A 92 -34.60 -11.13 -3.38
CA GLN A 92 -34.01 -9.82 -3.29
C GLN A 92 -32.54 -10.08 -3.56
N GLU A 93 -32.15 -9.89 -4.81
CA GLU A 93 -30.76 -9.82 -5.19
C GLU A 93 -30.20 -8.64 -4.39
N THR A 94 -29.65 -8.91 -3.21
CA THR A 94 -28.99 -7.93 -2.37
C THR A 94 -27.84 -7.39 -3.19
N LYS A 95 -28.09 -6.26 -3.86
CA LYS A 95 -27.10 -5.59 -4.69
C LYS A 95 -25.96 -5.16 -3.78
N ILE A 96 -24.84 -5.86 -3.89
CA ILE A 96 -23.62 -5.58 -3.13
C ILE A 96 -23.21 -4.14 -3.40
N LYS A 97 -23.10 -3.34 -2.35
CA LYS A 97 -22.70 -1.94 -2.42
C LYS A 97 -21.18 -1.84 -2.27
N ILE A 98 -20.51 -1.62 -3.40
CA ILE A 98 -19.05 -1.52 -3.47
C ILE A 98 -18.64 -0.06 -3.55
N ALA A 99 -17.61 0.33 -2.81
CA ALA A 99 -16.90 1.59 -2.98
C ALA A 99 -15.42 1.37 -3.33
N THR A 100 -14.83 2.41 -3.92
CA THR A 100 -13.40 2.52 -4.19
C THR A 100 -12.85 3.80 -3.57
N VAL A 101 -11.63 3.72 -3.07
CA VAL A 101 -10.90 4.83 -2.48
C VAL A 101 -9.46 4.83 -2.99
N ASP A 102 -8.85 6.01 -3.09
CA ASP A 102 -7.44 6.18 -3.41
C ASP A 102 -6.68 6.53 -2.14
N MET A 103 -6.15 5.52 -1.42
CA MET A 103 -5.46 5.77 -0.16
C MET A 103 -4.17 6.56 -0.37
N ALA A 104 -3.47 6.34 -1.49
CA ALA A 104 -2.27 7.09 -1.85
C ALA A 104 -2.57 8.58 -2.06
N LEU A 105 -3.65 8.92 -2.79
CA LEU A 105 -4.06 10.30 -2.98
C LEU A 105 -4.53 10.95 -1.67
N LEU A 106 -5.34 10.26 -0.87
CA LEU A 106 -5.74 10.77 0.46
C LEU A 106 -4.52 11.06 1.33
N PHE A 107 -3.56 10.15 1.36
CA PHE A 107 -2.34 10.35 2.13
C PHE A 107 -1.52 11.53 1.62
N LYS A 108 -1.32 11.62 0.30
CA LYS A 108 -0.54 12.70 -0.32
C LYS A 108 -1.16 14.08 -0.09
N GLU A 109 -2.47 14.21 -0.30
CA GLU A 109 -3.19 15.48 -0.30
C GLU A 109 -3.74 15.86 1.09
N TYR A 110 -3.54 15.02 2.10
CA TYR A 110 -3.92 15.35 3.47
C TYR A 110 -2.94 16.37 4.07
N TYR A 111 -3.44 17.51 4.55
CA TYR A 111 -2.62 18.62 5.04
C TYR A 111 -1.61 18.21 6.13
N LYS A 112 -1.96 17.22 6.98
CA LYS A 112 -1.04 16.71 8.01
C LYS A 112 0.20 16.01 7.44
N THR A 113 0.12 15.47 6.23
CA THR A 113 1.27 14.89 5.52
C THR A 113 2.27 15.96 5.15
N GLY A 114 1.79 17.10 4.62
CA GLY A 114 2.62 18.27 4.34
C GLY A 114 3.31 18.81 5.60
N ILE A 115 2.57 18.96 6.70
CA ILE A 115 3.12 19.39 8.00
C ILE A 115 4.20 18.42 8.48
N ALA A 116 3.91 17.12 8.46
CA ALA A 116 4.87 16.10 8.89
C ALA A 116 6.15 16.12 8.03
N GLN A 117 6.02 16.31 6.71
CA GLN A 117 7.17 16.41 5.82
C GLN A 117 8.04 17.64 6.14
N GLN A 118 7.41 18.78 6.44
CA GLN A 118 8.11 19.98 6.87
C GLN A 118 8.85 19.79 8.19
N GLU A 119 8.21 19.19 9.20
CA GLU A 119 8.87 18.89 10.48
C GLU A 119 10.10 18.00 10.31
N ILE A 120 10.03 16.98 9.44
CA ILE A 120 11.16 16.11 9.12
C ILE A 120 12.27 16.90 8.41
N ASN A 121 11.93 17.78 7.47
CA ASN A 121 12.92 18.61 6.76
C ASN A 121 13.63 19.59 7.70
N VAL A 122 12.89 20.20 8.63
CA VAL A 122 13.47 21.08 9.67
C VAL A 122 14.43 20.30 10.56
N GLU A 123 14.08 19.08 10.99
CA GLU A 123 14.98 18.26 11.82
C GLU A 123 16.22 17.80 11.03
N ARG A 124 16.09 17.45 9.73
CA ARG A 124 17.25 17.16 8.87
C ARG A 124 18.20 18.35 8.78
N ALA A 125 17.66 19.55 8.55
CA ALA A 125 18.45 20.77 8.47
C ALA A 125 19.18 21.04 9.80
N ARG A 126 18.51 20.81 10.93
CA ARG A 126 19.12 20.91 12.27
C ARG A 126 20.25 19.90 12.45
N ILE A 127 20.04 18.63 12.12
CA ILE A 127 21.07 17.58 12.21
C ILE A 127 22.28 17.94 11.33
N GLN A 128 22.05 18.43 10.13
CA GLN A 128 23.12 18.86 9.23
C GLN A 128 23.91 20.02 9.80
N LYS A 129 23.23 21.01 10.40
CA LYS A 129 23.88 22.14 11.08
C LYS A 129 24.76 21.65 12.22
N ASP A 130 24.22 20.83 13.12
CA ASP A 130 24.96 20.28 14.27
C ASP A 130 26.17 19.44 13.81
N ASN A 131 26.03 18.68 12.71
CA ASN A 131 27.15 17.93 12.13
C ASN A 131 28.23 18.85 11.52
N ASN A 132 27.84 19.96 10.88
CA ASN A 132 28.79 20.94 10.35
C ASN A 132 29.60 21.63 11.47
N GLU A 133 28.97 21.91 12.61
CA GLU A 133 29.65 22.42 13.81
C GLU A 133 30.70 21.41 14.31
N LYS A 134 30.34 20.12 14.41
CA LYS A 134 31.29 19.04 14.78
C LYS A 134 32.44 18.89 13.78
N LEU A 135 32.15 18.97 12.48
CA LEU A 135 33.18 18.92 11.43
C LEU A 135 34.14 20.11 11.53
N THR A 136 33.66 21.28 11.94
CA THR A 136 34.50 22.46 12.14
C THR A 136 35.53 22.23 13.24
N SER A 137 35.11 21.65 14.38
CA SER A 137 36.03 21.27 15.46
C SER A 137 37.07 20.25 15.01
N ILE A 138 36.66 19.23 14.24
CA ILE A 138 37.59 18.21 13.70
C ILE A 138 38.61 18.84 12.75
N ARG A 139 38.17 19.73 11.84
CA ARG A 139 39.07 20.46 10.93
C ARG A 139 40.08 21.33 11.67
N GLN A 140 39.69 21.93 12.79
CA GLN A 140 40.61 22.67 13.64
C GLN A 140 41.69 21.74 14.22
N ILE A 141 41.30 20.58 14.76
CA ILE A 141 42.26 19.59 15.27
C ILE A 141 43.20 19.10 14.17
N GLU A 142 42.69 18.84 12.96
CA GLU A 142 43.54 18.48 11.81
C GLU A 142 44.53 19.60 11.45
N SER A 143 44.13 20.86 11.58
CA SER A 143 45.02 22.00 11.40
C SER A 143 46.11 22.04 12.47
N ASP A 144 45.74 21.91 13.74
CA ASP A 144 46.66 21.90 14.88
C ASP A 144 47.69 20.77 14.75
N ILE A 145 47.25 19.57 14.35
CA ILE A 145 48.10 18.41 14.08
C ILE A 145 49.12 18.71 12.97
N ARG A 146 48.69 19.36 11.87
CA ARG A 146 49.60 19.77 10.79
C ARG A 146 50.64 20.78 11.27
N THR A 147 50.23 21.77 12.06
CA THR A 147 51.12 22.79 12.63
C THR A 147 52.13 22.17 13.60
N LEU A 148 51.70 21.30 14.51
CA LEU A 148 52.59 20.62 15.46
C LEU A 148 53.61 19.73 14.73
N LYS A 149 53.19 19.05 13.65
CA LYS A 149 54.11 18.28 12.82
C LYS A 149 55.17 19.17 12.18
N GLN A 150 54.78 20.29 11.57
CA GLN A 150 55.72 21.24 10.97
C GLN A 150 56.69 21.83 12.01
N GLN A 151 56.21 22.17 13.20
CA GLN A 151 57.06 22.65 14.29
C GLN A 151 58.06 21.58 14.75
N SER A 152 57.67 20.30 14.76
CA SER A 152 58.57 19.20 15.13
C SER A 152 59.75 19.00 14.17
N GLU A 153 59.61 19.46 12.92
CA GLU A 153 60.63 19.36 11.87
C GLU A 153 61.66 20.52 11.92
N ASP A 154 61.46 21.52 12.79
CA ASP A 154 62.38 22.65 12.92
C ASP A 154 63.73 22.21 13.55
N PRO A 155 64.85 22.34 12.82
CA PRO A 155 66.17 21.92 13.30
C PRO A 155 66.71 22.81 14.43
N SER A 156 66.18 24.01 14.63
CA SER A 156 66.62 24.96 15.66
C SER A 156 66.09 24.67 17.07
N LEU A 157 65.14 23.72 17.20
CA LEU A 157 64.53 23.37 18.48
C LEU A 157 65.40 22.42 19.31
N SER A 158 65.39 22.63 20.63
CA SER A 158 66.01 21.71 21.60
C SER A 158 65.24 20.39 21.71
N ASP A 159 65.92 19.33 22.14
CA ASP A 159 65.32 18.00 22.32
C ASP A 159 64.14 18.01 23.30
N GLN A 160 64.22 18.81 24.36
CA GLN A 160 63.12 18.99 25.30
C GLN A 160 61.87 19.60 24.63
N LYS A 161 62.04 20.61 23.77
CA LYS A 161 60.93 21.22 23.02
C LYS A 161 60.35 20.24 22.01
N LYS A 162 61.19 19.49 21.29
CA LYS A 162 60.74 18.44 20.36
C LYS A 162 59.93 17.35 21.06
N SER A 163 60.37 16.91 22.25
CA SER A 163 59.62 15.95 23.07
C SER A 163 58.26 16.49 23.51
N GLN A 164 58.17 17.77 23.88
CA GLN A 164 56.88 18.39 24.23
C GLN A 164 55.93 18.46 23.03
N ILE A 165 56.41 18.95 21.87
CA ILE A 165 55.61 19.02 20.64
C ILE A 165 55.09 17.63 20.25
N TYR A 166 55.92 16.59 20.40
CA TYR A 166 55.50 15.22 20.11
C TYR A 166 54.37 14.73 21.03
N LYS A 167 54.43 15.06 22.33
CA LYS A 167 53.34 14.74 23.28
C LYS A 167 52.06 15.49 22.92
N ASP A 168 52.16 16.77 22.61
CA ASP A 168 51.00 17.59 22.21
C ASP A 168 50.39 17.08 20.90
N TYR A 169 51.22 16.67 19.94
CA TYR A 169 50.80 16.03 18.69
C TYR A 169 50.03 14.74 18.98
N GLN A 170 50.57 13.86 19.83
CA GLN A 170 49.89 12.61 20.20
C GLN A 170 48.54 12.88 20.87
N ALA A 171 48.49 13.85 21.79
CA ALA A 171 47.25 14.24 22.45
C ALA A 171 46.20 14.75 21.45
N LYS A 172 46.59 15.67 20.56
CA LYS A 172 45.70 16.21 19.51
C LYS A 172 45.25 15.15 18.51
N TYR A 173 46.11 14.21 18.16
CA TYR A 173 45.77 13.09 17.29
C TYR A 173 44.70 12.19 17.91
N GLN A 174 44.84 11.83 19.19
CA GLN A 174 43.81 11.05 19.90
C GLN A 174 42.51 11.83 20.07
N GLU A 175 42.58 13.13 20.36
CA GLU A 175 41.41 14.01 20.42
C GLU A 175 40.64 14.01 19.09
N GLY A 176 41.35 14.11 17.96
CA GLY A 176 40.73 14.07 16.62
C GLY A 176 40.01 12.75 16.33
N ILE A 177 40.62 11.61 16.67
CA ILE A 177 39.98 10.28 16.54
C ILE A 177 38.70 10.22 17.38
N GLN A 178 38.76 10.69 18.62
CA GLN A 178 37.63 10.67 19.53
C GLN A 178 36.48 11.55 19.04
N LEU A 179 36.75 12.78 18.60
CA LEU A 179 35.74 13.69 18.06
C LEU A 179 35.08 13.15 16.79
N ASP A 180 35.85 12.53 15.89
CA ASP A 180 35.28 11.94 14.70
C ASP A 180 34.43 10.69 15.01
N LYS A 181 34.85 9.84 15.96
CA LYS A 181 34.00 8.75 16.47
C LYS A 181 32.69 9.28 17.03
N GLU A 182 32.74 10.29 17.90
CA GLU A 182 31.55 10.92 18.48
C GLU A 182 30.63 11.52 17.42
N ARG A 183 31.19 12.13 16.36
CA ARG A 183 30.42 12.64 15.23
C ARG A 183 29.68 11.53 14.49
N ARG A 184 30.34 10.41 14.19
CA ARG A 184 29.71 9.26 13.52
C ARG A 184 28.60 8.66 14.37
N GLU A 185 28.82 8.50 15.67
CA GLU A 185 27.81 8.01 16.61
C GLU A 185 26.63 8.99 16.74
N PHE A 186 26.91 10.30 16.76
CA PHE A 186 25.89 11.34 16.74
C PHE A 186 24.98 11.21 15.51
N LEU A 187 25.56 11.12 14.31
CA LEU A 187 24.80 10.93 13.08
C LEU A 187 23.97 9.65 13.11
N GLY A 188 24.59 8.52 13.48
CA GLY A 188 23.88 7.24 13.57
C GLY A 188 22.69 7.27 14.53
N ARG A 189 22.82 7.94 15.68
CA ARG A 189 21.70 8.13 16.63
C ARG A 189 20.61 9.04 16.06
N LYS A 190 21.00 10.15 15.44
CA LYS A 190 20.07 11.14 14.88
C LYS A 190 19.29 10.58 13.70
N ASP A 191 19.96 9.89 12.78
CA ASP A 191 19.32 9.28 11.61
C ASP A 191 18.33 8.19 12.03
N LYS A 192 18.72 7.34 12.99
CA LYS A 192 17.84 6.32 13.55
C LYS A 192 16.60 6.94 14.19
N ALA A 193 16.78 7.91 15.08
CA ALA A 193 15.67 8.58 15.75
C ALA A 193 14.74 9.32 14.77
N LEU A 194 15.31 9.97 13.75
CA LEU A 194 14.55 10.67 12.72
C LEU A 194 13.74 9.68 11.88
N ASN A 195 14.32 8.55 11.48
CA ASN A 195 13.63 7.51 10.73
C ASN A 195 12.50 6.87 11.54
N GLU A 196 12.72 6.58 12.82
CA GLU A 196 11.67 6.08 13.73
C GLU A 196 10.52 7.08 13.85
N LYS A 197 10.84 8.38 14.03
CA LYS A 197 9.85 9.46 14.07
C LYS A 197 9.06 9.57 12.76
N MET A 198 9.75 9.51 11.62
CA MET A 198 9.13 9.53 10.29
C MET A 198 8.13 8.38 10.16
N VAL A 199 8.59 7.14 10.37
CA VAL A 199 7.75 5.96 10.24
C VAL A 199 6.54 6.01 11.19
N GLN A 200 6.73 6.41 12.44
CA GLN A 200 5.64 6.56 13.40
C GLN A 200 4.62 7.61 12.96
N ARG A 201 5.11 8.77 12.48
CA ARG A 201 4.23 9.86 12.03
C ARG A 201 3.43 9.47 10.80
N MET A 202 4.06 8.85 9.80
CA MET A 202 3.39 8.40 8.57
C MET A 202 2.34 7.31 8.88
N ARG A 203 2.66 6.36 9.77
CA ARG A 203 1.68 5.36 10.24
C ARG A 203 0.47 6.00 10.92
N GLY A 204 0.71 6.96 11.82
CA GLY A 204 -0.39 7.67 12.49
C GLY A 204 -1.32 8.38 11.51
N ILE A 205 -0.76 9.01 10.47
CA ILE A 205 -1.56 9.66 9.41
C ILE A 205 -2.38 8.62 8.63
N LEU A 206 -1.79 7.49 8.23
CA LEU A 206 -2.52 6.41 7.56
C LEU A 206 -3.64 5.83 8.42
N ASP A 207 -3.42 5.69 9.73
CA ASP A 207 -4.43 5.23 10.67
C ASP A 207 -5.61 6.20 10.80
N GLU A 208 -5.34 7.52 10.78
CA GLU A 208 -6.39 8.55 10.76
C GLU A 208 -7.25 8.44 9.48
N ILE A 209 -6.60 8.28 8.32
CA ILE A 209 -7.29 8.12 7.03
C ILE A 209 -8.12 6.83 7.03
N ARG A 210 -7.55 5.71 7.48
CA ARG A 210 -8.25 4.42 7.55
C ARG A 210 -9.50 4.49 8.41
N LYS A 211 -9.41 5.12 9.59
CA LYS A 211 -10.57 5.30 10.48
C LYS A 211 -11.68 6.08 9.79
N LEU A 212 -11.35 7.17 9.09
CA LEU A 212 -12.35 7.95 8.37
C LEU A 212 -13.00 7.14 7.23
N VAL A 213 -12.23 6.35 6.49
CA VAL A 213 -12.74 5.43 5.47
C VAL A 213 -13.70 4.42 6.08
N GLU A 214 -13.36 3.81 7.21
CA GLU A 214 -14.21 2.85 7.93
C GLU A 214 -15.50 3.48 8.45
N GLU A 215 -15.43 4.69 9.01
CA GLU A 215 -16.60 5.45 9.47
C GLU A 215 -17.54 5.77 8.30
N ARG A 216 -16.99 6.26 7.18
CA ARG A 216 -17.73 6.51 5.96
C ARG A 216 -18.36 5.24 5.38
N ALA A 217 -17.62 4.13 5.39
CA ALA A 217 -18.08 2.83 4.92
C ALA A 217 -19.33 2.37 5.66
N LYS A 218 -19.29 2.46 7.01
CA LYS A 218 -20.40 2.10 7.90
C LYS A 218 -21.58 3.05 7.74
N ALA A 219 -21.34 4.36 7.74
CA ALA A 219 -22.38 5.38 7.63
C ALA A 219 -23.20 5.24 6.34
N GLU A 220 -22.54 4.89 5.23
CA GLU A 220 -23.19 4.70 3.94
C GLU A 220 -23.53 3.24 3.63
N SER A 221 -23.31 2.31 4.57
CA SER A 221 -23.63 0.88 4.41
C SER A 221 -22.98 0.25 3.16
N TYR A 222 -21.69 0.53 2.92
CA TYR A 222 -20.92 -0.21 1.91
C TYR A 222 -20.55 -1.60 2.44
N ASP A 223 -20.71 -2.62 1.59
CA ASP A 223 -20.29 -3.99 1.90
C ASP A 223 -18.77 -4.14 1.74
N TYR A 224 -18.20 -3.47 0.74
CA TYR A 224 -16.77 -3.49 0.43
C TYR A 224 -16.27 -2.11 0.07
N VAL A 225 -15.07 -1.77 0.57
CA VAL A 225 -14.30 -0.62 0.12
C VAL A 225 -12.94 -1.10 -0.35
N PHE A 226 -12.62 -0.90 -1.63
CA PHE A 226 -11.34 -1.30 -2.19
C PHE A 226 -10.44 -0.09 -2.42
N ASP A 227 -9.20 -0.18 -1.94
CA ASP A 227 -8.16 0.81 -2.25
C ASP A 227 -7.65 0.62 -3.68
N LYS A 228 -8.04 1.48 -4.62
CA LYS A 228 -7.59 1.35 -6.02
C LYS A 228 -6.09 1.68 -6.21
N SER A 229 -5.44 2.27 -5.20
CA SER A 229 -4.01 2.61 -5.24
C SER A 229 -3.10 1.45 -4.80
N GLY A 230 -3.67 0.39 -4.22
CA GLY A 230 -2.89 -0.72 -3.72
C GLY A 230 -2.22 -1.53 -4.82
N MET A 231 -0.95 -1.87 -4.56
CA MET A 231 -0.13 -2.72 -5.42
C MET A 231 0.14 -4.06 -4.73
N SER A 232 0.18 -5.13 -5.51
CA SER A 232 0.69 -6.42 -5.06
C SER A 232 2.21 -6.39 -4.84
N THR A 233 2.75 -7.45 -4.26
CA THR A 233 4.21 -7.65 -4.10
C THR A 233 4.97 -7.63 -5.43
N SER A 234 4.29 -7.94 -6.54
CA SER A 234 4.83 -7.91 -7.90
C SER A 234 4.63 -6.56 -8.60
N GLN A 235 4.22 -5.50 -7.88
CA GLN A 235 3.93 -4.16 -8.40
C GLN A 235 2.80 -4.11 -9.44
N VAL A 236 1.90 -5.08 -9.39
CA VAL A 236 0.69 -5.11 -10.22
C VAL A 236 -0.49 -4.58 -9.40
N PRO A 237 -1.32 -3.66 -9.93
CA PRO A 237 -2.51 -3.18 -9.23
C PRO A 237 -3.43 -4.34 -8.86
N PHE A 238 -3.89 -4.40 -7.61
CA PHE A 238 -4.75 -5.52 -7.19
C PHE A 238 -6.19 -5.36 -7.69
N LEU A 239 -6.64 -4.12 -7.92
CA LEU A 239 -7.96 -3.81 -8.46
C LEU A 239 -7.83 -3.21 -9.86
N LEU A 240 -8.20 -3.98 -10.88
CA LEU A 240 -8.09 -3.55 -12.28
C LEU A 240 -9.36 -2.86 -12.79
N TYR A 241 -10.53 -3.33 -12.37
CA TYR A 241 -11.81 -2.84 -12.85
C TYR A 241 -12.93 -3.14 -11.86
N THR A 242 -13.87 -2.21 -11.73
CA THR A 242 -15.15 -2.42 -11.06
C THR A 242 -16.24 -1.72 -11.86
N LYS A 243 -17.38 -2.37 -12.06
CA LYS A 243 -18.47 -1.85 -12.90
C LYS A 243 -19.34 -0.81 -12.19
N ASP A 244 -19.73 -1.11 -10.95
CA ASP A 244 -20.75 -0.36 -10.20
C ASP A 244 -20.23 0.14 -8.84
N ALA A 245 -18.92 0.39 -8.72
CA ALA A 245 -18.35 0.89 -7.47
C ALA A 245 -18.47 2.42 -7.35
N THR A 246 -18.81 2.89 -6.16
CA THR A 246 -18.84 4.34 -5.86
C THR A 246 -17.44 4.84 -5.49
N GLU A 247 -17.00 5.94 -6.08
CA GLU A 247 -15.72 6.57 -5.72
C GLU A 247 -15.93 7.55 -4.56
N ILE A 248 -15.25 7.35 -3.43
CA ILE A 248 -15.44 8.13 -2.20
C ILE A 248 -14.24 9.02 -1.80
N THR A 249 -13.16 9.02 -2.58
CA THR A 249 -11.91 9.73 -2.29
C THR A 249 -12.12 11.22 -2.17
N SER A 250 -12.78 11.85 -3.14
CA SER A 250 -12.95 13.31 -3.16
C SER A 250 -13.73 13.83 -1.95
N SER A 251 -14.74 13.08 -1.49
CA SER A 251 -15.49 13.43 -0.29
C SER A 251 -14.66 13.25 0.98
N LEU A 252 -13.92 12.14 1.08
CA LEU A 252 -13.05 11.88 2.23
C LEU A 252 -11.92 12.89 2.33
N LEU A 253 -11.36 13.33 1.20
CA LEU A 253 -10.31 14.33 1.17
C LEU A 253 -10.80 15.68 1.72
N LYS A 254 -12.03 16.08 1.37
CA LYS A 254 -12.66 17.28 1.94
C LYS A 254 -12.83 17.15 3.46
N ASP A 255 -13.27 16.00 3.94
CA ASP A 255 -13.45 15.74 5.37
C ASP A 255 -12.12 15.73 6.13
N LEU A 256 -11.07 15.13 5.56
CA LEU A 256 -9.71 15.13 6.13
C LEU A 256 -9.17 16.56 6.26
N ASN A 257 -9.35 17.38 5.23
CA ASN A 257 -8.80 18.73 5.15
C ASN A 257 -9.72 19.81 5.72
N LYS A 258 -10.84 19.47 6.36
CA LYS A 258 -11.78 20.47 6.91
C LYS A 258 -11.16 21.37 7.98
N ASP A 259 -10.18 20.83 8.73
CA ASP A 259 -9.48 21.52 9.82
C ASP A 259 -8.07 21.97 9.39
N ALA A 260 -7.83 22.05 8.08
CA ALA A 260 -6.56 22.47 7.53
C ALA A 260 -6.31 23.97 7.82
N PRO A 261 -5.12 24.35 8.32
CA PRO A 261 -4.79 25.76 8.54
C PRO A 261 -4.73 26.51 7.21
N ALA A 262 -5.07 27.81 7.20
CA ALA A 262 -5.15 28.62 5.99
C ALA A 262 -3.84 28.62 5.14
N ASP A 263 -2.68 28.44 5.79
CA ASP A 263 -1.36 28.39 5.13
C ASP A 263 -0.96 27.01 4.58
N SER A 264 -1.84 26.00 4.64
CA SER A 264 -1.53 24.64 4.16
C SER A 264 -1.86 24.39 2.68
N GLY A 265 -2.44 25.38 1.99
CA GLY A 265 -2.91 25.26 0.60
C GLY A 265 -1.85 25.41 -0.49
N ASP A 266 -0.74 26.11 -0.24
CA ASP A 266 0.17 26.56 -1.32
C ASP A 266 1.65 26.33 -1.01
N LYS A 267 2.05 25.08 -0.81
CA LYS A 267 3.49 24.73 -0.84
C LYS A 267 3.72 23.62 -1.85
N GLU A 268 3.79 24.07 -3.09
CA GLU A 268 4.39 23.37 -4.21
C GLU A 268 5.72 22.75 -3.75
N GLU A 269 5.84 21.44 -3.97
CA GLU A 269 6.98 20.62 -3.59
C GLU A 269 8.22 21.10 -4.36
N GLU A 270 8.99 22.02 -3.78
CA GLU A 270 10.30 22.39 -4.31
C GLU A 270 11.23 21.17 -4.14
N ALA A 271 11.46 20.49 -5.26
CA ALA A 271 12.32 19.31 -5.34
C ALA A 271 13.68 19.59 -4.66
N PRO A 272 14.23 18.64 -3.88
CA PRO A 272 15.51 18.86 -3.22
C PRO A 272 16.58 19.11 -4.27
N ALA A 273 17.15 20.32 -4.25
CA ALA A 273 18.34 20.66 -4.99
C ALA A 273 19.40 19.60 -4.70
N LYS A 274 19.89 18.96 -5.77
CA LYS A 274 21.03 18.04 -5.71
C LYS A 274 22.19 18.78 -5.03
N ALA A 275 22.56 18.32 -3.84
CA ALA A 275 23.82 18.72 -3.24
C ALA A 275 24.96 18.06 -4.04
N GLU A 276 25.85 18.93 -4.51
CA GLU A 276 27.10 18.66 -5.22
C GLU A 276 28.11 17.86 -4.37
#